data_AF-A0A086QKB0-F1
#
_entry.id   AF-A0A086QKB0-F1
#
_cell.length_a   1.000
_cell.length_b   1.000
_cell.length_c   1.000
_cell.angle_alpha   90.00
_cell.angle_beta   90.00
_cell.angle_gamma   90.00
#
_symmetry.space_group_name_H-M   'P 1'
#
loop_
_entity.id
_entity.type
_entity.pdbx_description
1 polymer ?
#
loop_
_entity_poly.entity_id
_entity_poly.type
_entity_poly.pdbx_seq_one_letter_code
_entity_poly.pdbx_strand_id
1 'polypeptide(L)'
;MNFSGSLSSSGGASMREEHIAAIATGIEEKLGFDDLAFGKPEGDYTPTEVVLMQEVERFNSLAERMRTTLNDLRRALRGEIGLSAELEDLANFLVTGFLPRDWARLAPPSLKPLGSWLAHFLRRYDQYKAWIDKGEPWCFWLSGLHIPDSLLTALIQATCRKRGWSLDKSSLLTQVTKFTSPGQIPKKLEHGTYLRGLYLEGARWDIEEGRLARQNPKELTMEMPLIQLIPAESHKVKLRDTLQTPVYATQNRRNAMGEGWIFDVMLHTKEHPSLWILSGVALVLQTDE
;
A
#
# COMPACT_ATOMS: atom_id res chain seq x y z
N MET A 1 -7.47 -67.38 1.80
CA MET A 1 -7.68 -66.14 2.57
C MET A 1 -6.41 -65.33 2.49
N ASN A 2 -6.45 -64.12 1.94
CA ASN A 2 -5.46 -63.06 2.18
C ASN A 2 -6.16 -61.73 1.91
N PHE A 3 -6.53 -61.05 2.99
CA PHE A 3 -6.96 -59.67 3.00
C PHE A 3 -5.70 -58.80 3.12
N SER A 4 -5.34 -58.05 2.08
CA SER A 4 -4.43 -56.91 2.20
C SER A 4 -5.27 -55.64 2.15
N GLY A 5 -5.50 -55.06 3.33
CA GLY A 5 -6.25 -53.83 3.51
C GLY A 5 -5.49 -52.61 2.98
N SER A 6 -6.18 -51.80 2.17
CA SER A 6 -5.83 -50.42 1.89
C SER A 6 -6.45 -49.52 2.96
N LEU A 7 -5.67 -49.01 3.91
CA LEU A 7 -6.09 -47.92 4.78
C LEU A 7 -4.88 -47.10 5.23
N SER A 8 -4.83 -45.82 4.83
CA SER A 8 -4.36 -44.68 5.64
C SER A 8 -4.03 -43.39 4.84
N SER A 9 -4.78 -43.05 3.77
CA SER A 9 -4.65 -41.74 3.10
C SER A 9 -5.84 -40.79 3.30
N SER A 10 -7.01 -41.27 3.75
CA SER A 10 -8.23 -40.42 3.83
C SER A 10 -8.25 -39.45 5.02
N GLY A 11 -7.65 -39.81 6.17
CA GLY A 11 -7.69 -38.97 7.37
C GLY A 11 -6.88 -37.68 7.25
N GLY A 12 -5.73 -37.72 6.57
CA GLY A 12 -4.89 -36.53 6.34
C GLY A 12 -5.48 -35.57 5.31
N ALA A 13 -6.18 -36.10 4.30
CA ALA A 13 -6.90 -35.30 3.31
C ALA A 13 -8.08 -34.54 3.94
N SER A 14 -8.91 -35.23 4.74
CA SER A 14 -10.02 -34.61 5.48
C SER A 14 -9.56 -33.47 6.40
N MET A 15 -8.48 -33.69 7.17
CA MET A 15 -7.95 -32.66 8.07
C MET A 15 -7.42 -31.43 7.31
N ARG A 16 -6.82 -31.63 6.13
CA ARG A 16 -6.35 -30.54 5.28
C ARG A 16 -7.52 -29.74 4.71
N GLU A 17 -8.56 -30.40 4.21
CA GLU A 17 -9.75 -29.76 3.67
C GLU A 17 -10.50 -28.94 4.73
N GLU A 18 -10.66 -29.51 5.94
CA GLU A 18 -11.23 -28.81 7.09
C GLU A 18 -10.42 -27.56 7.47
N HIS A 19 -9.09 -27.67 7.46
CA HIS A 19 -8.21 -26.53 7.73
C HIS A 19 -8.34 -25.42 6.67
N ILE A 20 -8.36 -25.78 5.38
CA ILE A 20 -8.57 -24.83 4.28
C ILE A 20 -9.94 -24.15 4.44
N ALA A 21 -10.99 -24.90 4.72
CA ALA A 21 -12.34 -24.37 4.92
C ALA A 21 -12.40 -23.39 6.09
N ALA A 22 -11.69 -23.67 7.19
CA ALA A 22 -11.59 -22.77 8.34
C ALA A 22 -10.87 -21.46 7.98
N ILE A 23 -9.75 -21.51 7.24
CA ILE A 23 -9.05 -20.31 6.76
C ILE A 23 -9.97 -19.50 5.85
N ALA A 24 -10.59 -20.14 4.85
CA ALA A 24 -11.46 -19.47 3.90
C ALA A 24 -12.62 -18.76 4.60
N THR A 25 -13.27 -19.43 5.55
CA THR A 25 -14.36 -18.85 6.36
C THR A 25 -13.87 -17.66 7.17
N GLY A 26 -12.71 -17.76 7.84
CA GLY A 26 -12.16 -16.65 8.63
C GLY A 26 -11.74 -15.43 7.80
N ILE A 27 -11.38 -15.61 6.52
CA ILE A 27 -11.14 -14.50 5.60
C ILE A 27 -12.48 -13.89 5.15
N GLU A 28 -13.45 -14.72 4.77
CA GLU A 28 -14.77 -14.28 4.33
C GLU A 28 -15.49 -13.46 5.39
N GLU A 29 -15.41 -13.85 6.67
CA GLU A 29 -15.93 -13.08 7.81
C GLU A 29 -15.31 -11.68 7.88
N LYS A 30 -14.01 -11.55 7.61
CA LYS A 30 -13.33 -10.23 7.56
C LYS A 30 -13.74 -9.40 6.35
N LEU A 31 -14.24 -10.03 5.29
CA LEU A 31 -14.78 -9.38 4.09
C LEU A 31 -16.28 -9.05 4.22
N GLY A 32 -16.87 -9.23 5.41
CA GLY A 32 -18.28 -8.94 5.70
C GLY A 32 -18.66 -7.45 5.72
N PHE A 33 -17.81 -6.58 5.16
CA PHE A 33 -18.13 -5.18 4.93
C PHE A 33 -18.85 -4.99 3.61
N ASP A 34 -19.70 -3.96 3.53
CA ASP A 34 -20.35 -3.54 2.29
C ASP A 34 -19.36 -2.90 1.32
N ASP A 35 -19.64 -3.03 0.03
CA ASP A 35 -18.88 -2.36 -1.01
C ASP A 35 -18.88 -0.84 -0.80
N LEU A 36 -17.72 -0.24 -1.04
CA LEU A 36 -17.55 1.19 -0.89
C LEU A 36 -18.25 1.90 -2.05
N ALA A 37 -19.11 2.86 -1.75
CA ALA A 37 -19.79 3.67 -2.75
C ALA A 37 -19.43 5.14 -2.53
N PHE A 38 -18.69 5.73 -3.48
CA PHE A 38 -18.47 7.17 -3.50
C PHE A 38 -19.56 7.84 -4.33
N GLY A 39 -20.41 8.62 -3.66
CA GLY A 39 -21.53 9.31 -4.29
C GLY A 39 -21.07 10.35 -5.32
N LYS A 40 -21.97 10.69 -6.24
CA LYS A 40 -21.73 11.81 -7.16
C LYS A 40 -21.80 13.13 -6.37
N PRO A 41 -20.75 13.96 -6.36
CA PRO A 41 -20.79 15.26 -5.70
C PRO A 41 -21.81 16.17 -6.40
N GLU A 42 -22.29 17.19 -5.69
CA GLU A 42 -23.26 18.18 -6.22
C GLU A 42 -22.68 19.07 -7.34
N GLY A 43 -21.39 18.93 -7.65
CA GLY A 43 -20.69 19.65 -8.72
C GLY A 43 -19.63 18.78 -9.43
N ASP A 44 -18.63 19.43 -10.01
CA ASP A 44 -17.52 18.73 -10.67
C ASP A 44 -16.62 18.03 -9.65
N TYR A 45 -16.19 16.81 -9.98
CA TYR A 45 -15.20 16.10 -9.18
C TYR A 45 -13.88 16.88 -9.11
N THR A 46 -13.38 17.08 -7.90
CA THR A 46 -11.99 17.49 -7.69
C THR A 46 -11.04 16.38 -8.16
N PRO A 47 -9.80 16.71 -8.58
CA PRO A 47 -8.83 15.68 -8.99
C PRO A 47 -8.62 14.58 -7.94
N THR A 48 -8.64 14.93 -6.65
CA THR A 48 -8.48 13.99 -5.54
C THR A 48 -9.70 13.10 -5.33
N GLU A 49 -10.92 13.58 -5.61
CA GLU A 49 -12.13 12.77 -5.59
C GLU A 49 -12.18 11.77 -6.76
N VAL A 50 -11.64 12.16 -7.93
CA VAL A 50 -11.46 11.21 -9.05
C VAL A 50 -10.51 10.08 -8.64
N VAL A 51 -9.43 10.39 -7.92
CA VAL A 51 -8.53 9.37 -7.35
C VAL A 51 -9.30 8.44 -6.41
N LEU A 52 -10.04 8.97 -5.44
CA LEU A 52 -10.84 8.16 -4.53
C LEU A 52 -11.82 7.24 -5.27
N MET A 53 -12.53 7.77 -6.27
CA MET A 53 -13.48 6.99 -7.09
C MET A 53 -12.79 5.78 -7.75
N GLN A 54 -11.66 6.01 -8.41
CA GLN A 54 -10.93 4.93 -9.08
C GLN A 54 -10.28 3.95 -8.10
N GLU A 55 -9.84 4.43 -6.94
CA GLU A 55 -9.28 3.60 -5.86
C GLU A 55 -10.35 2.67 -5.28
N VAL A 56 -11.55 3.20 -5.04
CA VAL A 56 -12.71 2.45 -4.57
C VAL A 56 -13.15 1.40 -5.58
N GLU A 57 -13.23 1.74 -6.86
CA GLU A 57 -13.57 0.78 -7.93
C GLU A 57 -12.60 -0.42 -7.95
N ARG A 58 -11.29 -0.16 -7.88
CA ARG A 58 -10.27 -1.21 -7.81
C ARG A 58 -10.37 -2.02 -6.52
N PHE A 59 -10.61 -1.36 -5.39
CA PHE A 59 -10.77 -2.04 -4.10
C PHE A 59 -11.96 -3.00 -4.13
N ASN A 60 -13.13 -2.54 -4.58
CA ASN A 60 -14.33 -3.37 -4.68
C ASN A 60 -14.14 -4.53 -5.65
N SER A 61 -13.46 -4.30 -6.79
CA SER A 61 -13.15 -5.37 -7.74
C SER A 61 -12.28 -6.48 -7.12
N LEU A 62 -11.28 -6.10 -6.31
CA LEU A 62 -10.46 -7.05 -5.57
C LEU A 62 -11.27 -7.76 -4.48
N ALA A 63 -12.06 -7.03 -3.69
CA ALA A 63 -12.90 -7.59 -2.64
C ALA A 63 -13.89 -8.62 -3.20
N GLU A 64 -14.55 -8.29 -4.32
CA GLU A 64 -15.50 -9.17 -4.97
C GLU A 64 -14.84 -10.43 -5.53
N ARG A 65 -13.65 -10.29 -6.13
CA ARG A 65 -12.85 -11.45 -6.56
C ARG A 65 -12.51 -12.35 -5.38
N MET A 66 -12.13 -11.78 -4.25
CA MET A 66 -11.85 -12.55 -3.03
C MET A 66 -13.10 -13.28 -2.54
N ARG A 67 -14.26 -12.60 -2.42
CA ARG A 67 -15.53 -13.21 -1.99
C ARG A 67 -15.94 -14.36 -2.91
N THR A 68 -15.95 -14.13 -4.23
CA THR A 68 -16.30 -15.16 -5.22
C THR A 68 -15.38 -16.37 -5.13
N THR A 69 -14.06 -16.16 -5.13
CA THR A 69 -13.09 -17.28 -5.13
C THR A 69 -13.09 -18.06 -3.82
N LEU A 70 -13.32 -17.40 -2.67
CA LEU A 70 -13.51 -18.07 -1.37
C LEU A 70 -14.80 -18.89 -1.34
N ASN A 71 -15.90 -18.34 -1.87
CA ASN A 71 -17.18 -19.04 -1.96
C ASN A 71 -17.07 -20.31 -2.82
N ASP A 72 -16.49 -20.19 -4.02
CA ASP A 72 -16.29 -21.31 -4.94
C ASP A 72 -15.37 -22.38 -4.33
N LEU A 73 -14.30 -21.98 -3.64
CA LEU A 73 -13.44 -22.92 -2.91
C LEU A 73 -14.24 -23.71 -1.86
N ARG A 74 -15.08 -23.03 -1.06
CA ARG A 74 -15.91 -23.70 -0.05
C ARG A 74 -16.94 -24.65 -0.67
N ARG A 75 -17.51 -24.29 -1.83
CA ARG A 75 -18.43 -25.16 -2.58
C ARG A 75 -17.71 -26.37 -3.16
N ALA A 76 -16.49 -26.19 -3.68
CA ALA A 76 -15.66 -27.29 -4.18
C ALA A 76 -15.29 -28.27 -3.06
N LEU A 77 -14.91 -27.78 -1.88
CA LEU A 77 -14.60 -28.61 -0.71
C LEU A 77 -15.82 -29.39 -0.20
N ARG A 78 -17.04 -28.92 -0.45
CA ARG A 78 -18.29 -29.65 -0.15
C ARG A 78 -18.72 -30.61 -1.27
N GLY A 79 -17.97 -30.68 -2.37
CA GLY A 79 -18.32 -31.47 -3.55
C GLY A 79 -19.49 -30.91 -4.37
N GLU A 80 -19.88 -29.66 -4.16
CA GLU A 80 -20.99 -29.00 -4.90
C GLU A 80 -20.56 -28.59 -6.32
N ILE A 81 -19.28 -28.28 -6.50
CA ILE A 81 -18.67 -27.98 -7.80
C ILE A 81 -17.34 -28.74 -7.93
N GLY A 82 -16.85 -28.90 -9.17
CA GLY A 82 -15.54 -29.49 -9.40
C GLY A 82 -14.41 -28.59 -8.92
N LEU A 83 -13.37 -29.19 -8.33
CA LEU A 83 -12.16 -28.49 -7.91
C LEU A 83 -11.30 -28.18 -9.15
N SER A 84 -11.22 -26.91 -9.55
CA SER A 84 -10.39 -26.47 -10.67
C SER A 84 -8.95 -26.22 -10.24
N ALA A 85 -8.02 -26.14 -11.20
CA ALA A 85 -6.62 -25.83 -10.93
C ALA A 85 -6.44 -24.48 -10.22
N GLU A 86 -7.28 -23.49 -10.53
CA GLU A 86 -7.27 -22.18 -9.88
C GLU A 86 -7.70 -22.27 -8.40
N LEU A 87 -8.68 -23.11 -8.08
CA LEU A 87 -9.13 -23.33 -6.70
C LEU A 87 -8.10 -24.16 -5.90
N GLU A 88 -7.43 -25.12 -6.53
CA GLU A 88 -6.30 -25.83 -5.92
C GLU A 88 -5.15 -24.89 -5.59
N ASP A 89 -4.76 -24.03 -6.54
CA ASP A 89 -3.74 -23.00 -6.34
C ASP A 89 -4.13 -22.08 -5.19
N LEU A 90 -5.38 -21.56 -5.19
CA LEU A 90 -5.89 -20.74 -4.09
C LEU A 90 -5.74 -21.45 -2.74
N ALA A 91 -6.21 -22.70 -2.63
CA ALA A 91 -6.09 -23.48 -1.39
C ALA A 91 -4.63 -23.63 -0.93
N ASN A 92 -3.71 -23.88 -1.86
CA ASN A 92 -2.28 -23.99 -1.55
C ASN A 92 -1.69 -22.68 -1.04
N PHE A 93 -2.03 -21.53 -1.65
CA PHE A 93 -1.60 -20.21 -1.19
C PHE A 93 -2.15 -19.86 0.20
N LEU A 94 -3.43 -20.19 0.46
CA LEU A 94 -4.05 -19.99 1.78
C LEU A 94 -3.34 -20.77 2.88
N VAL A 95 -3.02 -22.05 2.65
CA VAL A 95 -2.34 -22.91 3.62
C VAL A 95 -0.89 -22.48 3.84
N THR A 96 -0.20 -22.08 2.77
CA THR A 96 1.20 -21.62 2.85
C THR A 96 1.33 -20.19 3.39
N GLY A 97 0.22 -19.47 3.56
CA GLY A 97 0.21 -18.12 4.11
C GLY A 97 0.75 -17.07 3.14
N PHE A 98 0.68 -17.31 1.83
CA PHE A 98 1.08 -16.36 0.79
C PHE A 98 -0.15 -15.78 0.08
N LEU A 99 -0.01 -14.59 -0.51
CA LEU A 99 -1.07 -13.96 -1.28
C LEU A 99 -1.39 -14.80 -2.54
N PRO A 100 -2.64 -15.27 -2.73
CA PRO A 100 -3.04 -15.98 -3.94
C PRO A 100 -2.81 -15.15 -5.20
N ARG A 101 -2.33 -15.80 -6.28
CA ARG A 101 -1.99 -15.14 -7.56
C ARG A 101 -3.15 -14.36 -8.16
N ASP A 102 -4.35 -14.91 -8.07
CA ASP A 102 -5.56 -14.29 -8.58
C ASP A 102 -5.90 -12.98 -7.87
N TRP A 103 -5.61 -12.89 -6.56
CA TRP A 103 -5.80 -11.66 -5.79
C TRP A 103 -4.64 -10.69 -6.04
N ALA A 104 -3.41 -11.20 -6.12
CA ALA A 104 -2.22 -10.40 -6.40
C ALA A 104 -2.31 -9.61 -7.71
N ARG A 105 -2.93 -10.18 -8.76
CA ARG A 105 -3.16 -9.49 -10.05
C ARG A 105 -4.06 -8.26 -9.95
N LEU A 106 -4.93 -8.23 -8.94
CA LEU A 106 -5.86 -7.13 -8.67
C LEU A 106 -5.43 -6.30 -7.45
N ALA A 107 -4.23 -6.53 -6.92
CA ALA A 107 -3.74 -5.85 -5.73
C ALA A 107 -2.48 -5.03 -6.06
N PRO A 108 -2.16 -4.03 -5.22
CA PRO A 108 -0.86 -3.38 -5.30
C PRO A 108 0.26 -4.39 -5.06
N PRO A 109 1.46 -4.16 -5.64
CA PRO A 109 2.64 -4.97 -5.36
C PRO A 109 2.88 -5.07 -3.85
N SER A 110 3.06 -6.29 -3.36
CA SER A 110 3.26 -6.59 -1.95
C SER A 110 4.12 -7.84 -1.78
N LEU A 111 4.96 -7.83 -0.75
CA LEU A 111 5.76 -8.97 -0.31
C LEU A 111 5.28 -9.54 1.03
N LYS A 112 4.23 -8.94 1.61
CA LYS A 112 3.65 -9.35 2.90
C LYS A 112 3.08 -10.77 2.85
N PRO A 113 3.26 -11.56 3.92
CA PRO A 113 2.48 -12.77 4.16
C PRO A 113 0.99 -12.47 4.20
N LEU A 114 0.16 -13.47 3.91
CA LEU A 114 -1.29 -13.34 3.78
C LEU A 114 -1.95 -12.67 5.00
N GLY A 115 -1.52 -13.02 6.22
CA GLY A 115 -2.04 -12.43 7.45
C GLY A 115 -1.82 -10.92 7.52
N SER A 116 -0.56 -10.47 7.35
CA SER A 116 -0.19 -9.06 7.32
C SER A 116 -0.82 -8.32 6.13
N TRP A 117 -0.91 -8.98 4.97
CA TRP A 117 -1.56 -8.42 3.78
C TRP A 117 -3.05 -8.19 4.00
N LEU A 118 -3.77 -9.12 4.65
CA LEU A 118 -5.18 -8.96 4.99
C LEU A 118 -5.39 -7.80 5.97
N ALA A 119 -4.55 -7.69 7.00
CA ALA A 119 -4.60 -6.55 7.92
C ALA A 119 -4.36 -5.22 7.17
N HIS A 120 -3.42 -5.20 6.24
CA HIS A 120 -3.16 -4.05 5.37
C HIS A 120 -4.37 -3.74 4.47
N PHE A 121 -4.98 -4.74 3.85
CA PHE A 121 -6.19 -4.63 3.03
C PHE A 121 -7.38 -4.04 3.80
N LEU A 122 -7.65 -4.52 5.02
CA LEU A 122 -8.72 -3.98 5.86
C LEU A 122 -8.44 -2.53 6.28
N ARG A 123 -7.20 -2.18 6.59
CA ARG A 123 -6.83 -0.79 6.88
C ARG A 123 -7.02 0.13 5.66
N ARG A 124 -6.91 -0.40 4.43
CA ARG A 124 -7.24 0.36 3.21
C ARG A 124 -8.73 0.65 3.12
N TYR A 125 -9.58 -0.34 3.42
CA TYR A 125 -11.02 -0.14 3.53
C TYR A 125 -11.33 1.02 4.49
N ASP A 126 -10.74 1.02 5.68
CA ASP A 126 -10.94 2.07 6.68
C ASP A 126 -10.52 3.46 6.16
N GLN A 127 -9.41 3.54 5.43
CA GLN A 127 -8.95 4.79 4.82
C GLN A 127 -9.96 5.30 3.78
N TYR A 128 -10.39 4.46 2.84
CA TYR A 128 -11.34 4.87 1.80
C TYR A 128 -12.69 5.21 2.39
N LYS A 129 -13.20 4.39 3.33
CA LYS A 129 -14.43 4.66 4.05
C LYS A 129 -14.38 5.99 4.78
N ALA A 130 -13.29 6.27 5.52
CA ALA A 130 -13.13 7.55 6.19
C ALA A 130 -13.07 8.73 5.19
N TRP A 131 -12.45 8.54 4.02
CA TRP A 131 -12.40 9.56 2.98
C TRP A 131 -13.79 9.81 2.37
N ILE A 132 -14.59 8.77 2.13
CA ILE A 132 -15.98 8.89 1.67
C ILE A 132 -16.83 9.61 2.73
N ASP A 133 -16.79 9.15 3.98
CA ASP A 133 -17.70 9.61 5.03
C ASP A 133 -17.35 11.01 5.57
N LYS A 134 -16.06 11.36 5.62
CA LYS A 134 -15.56 12.59 6.28
C LYS A 134 -14.91 13.58 5.32
N GLY A 135 -14.76 13.20 4.04
CA GLY A 135 -14.05 14.00 3.04
C GLY A 135 -12.53 13.84 3.10
N GLU A 136 -11.85 14.67 2.31
CA GLU A 136 -10.40 14.58 2.07
C GLU A 136 -9.56 14.65 3.37
N PRO A 137 -8.73 13.62 3.67
CA PRO A 137 -7.94 13.59 4.88
C PRO A 137 -6.83 14.64 4.87
N TRP A 138 -6.48 15.15 6.05
CA TRP A 138 -5.33 16.06 6.21
C TRP A 138 -3.99 15.34 6.03
N CYS A 139 -3.98 14.02 6.29
CA CYS A 139 -2.83 13.15 6.14
C CYS A 139 -3.24 11.86 5.43
N PHE A 140 -2.68 11.62 4.25
CA PHE A 140 -2.89 10.37 3.54
C PHE A 140 -1.92 9.30 4.04
N TRP A 141 -2.42 8.08 4.24
CA TRP A 141 -1.58 6.90 4.31
C TRP A 141 -1.26 6.46 2.89
N LEU A 142 -0.08 6.87 2.41
CA LEU A 142 0.28 6.72 1.00
C LEU A 142 0.39 5.26 0.59
N SER A 143 0.96 4.41 1.47
CA SER A 143 1.03 2.96 1.27
C SER A 143 -0.31 2.25 1.31
N GLY A 144 -1.36 2.93 1.79
CA GLY A 144 -2.74 2.44 1.74
C GLY A 144 -3.43 2.69 0.39
N LEU A 145 -2.82 3.42 -0.54
CA LEU A 145 -3.38 3.60 -1.88
C LEU A 145 -2.99 2.44 -2.80
N HIS A 146 -3.82 2.19 -3.79
CA HIS A 146 -3.61 1.23 -4.84
C HIS A 146 -2.62 1.76 -5.87
N ILE A 147 -2.81 3.02 -6.29
CA ILE A 147 -1.93 3.75 -7.21
C ILE A 147 -1.53 5.08 -6.56
N PRO A 148 -0.48 5.10 -5.74
CA PRO A 148 0.00 6.31 -5.04
C PRO A 148 0.28 7.50 -5.98
N ASP A 149 0.82 7.25 -7.17
CA ASP A 149 1.14 8.26 -8.20
C ASP A 149 -0.07 9.08 -8.64
N SER A 150 -1.26 8.48 -8.59
CA SER A 150 -2.51 9.16 -8.96
C SER A 150 -2.84 10.29 -7.99
N LEU A 151 -2.60 10.10 -6.68
CA LEU A 151 -2.74 11.14 -5.67
C LEU A 151 -1.73 12.27 -5.91
N LEU A 152 -0.46 11.92 -6.15
CA LEU A 152 0.60 12.90 -6.40
C LEU A 152 0.23 13.81 -7.58
N THR A 153 -0.22 13.20 -8.68
CA THR A 153 -0.66 13.89 -9.89
C THR A 153 -1.90 14.76 -9.61
N ALA A 154 -2.89 14.22 -8.89
CA ALA A 154 -4.10 14.94 -8.54
C ALA A 154 -3.81 16.19 -7.69
N LEU A 155 -2.86 16.12 -6.75
CA LEU A 155 -2.46 17.26 -5.93
C LEU A 155 -1.80 18.37 -6.76
N ILE A 156 -0.93 18.00 -7.71
CA ILE A 156 -0.34 18.96 -8.66
C ILE A 156 -1.45 19.60 -9.49
N GLN A 157 -2.36 18.81 -10.07
CA GLN A 157 -3.46 19.31 -10.90
C GLN A 157 -4.37 20.26 -10.12
N ALA A 158 -4.78 19.88 -8.91
CA ALA A 158 -5.63 20.69 -8.05
C ALA A 158 -4.96 22.03 -7.71
N THR A 159 -3.65 22.02 -7.45
CA THR A 159 -2.90 23.25 -7.14
C THR A 159 -2.69 24.12 -8.38
N CYS A 160 -2.38 23.52 -9.53
CA CYS A 160 -2.23 24.25 -10.79
C CYS A 160 -3.53 24.97 -11.18
N ARG A 161 -4.68 24.30 -11.07
CA ARG A 161 -6.00 24.91 -11.32
C ARG A 161 -6.27 26.10 -10.41
N LYS A 162 -5.95 25.98 -9.11
CA LYS A 162 -6.15 27.05 -8.13
C LYS A 162 -5.21 28.24 -8.31
N ARG A 163 -3.97 28.00 -8.74
CA ARG A 163 -2.92 29.04 -8.84
C ARG A 163 -2.67 29.55 -10.27
N GLY A 164 -3.32 28.98 -11.27
CA GLY A 164 -3.07 29.28 -12.69
C GLY A 164 -1.67 28.86 -13.15
N TRP A 165 -1.09 27.82 -12.54
CA TRP A 165 0.25 27.33 -12.91
C TRP A 165 0.20 26.40 -14.12
N SER A 166 1.31 26.37 -14.85
CA SER A 166 1.53 25.42 -15.93
C SER A 166 1.89 24.04 -15.38
N LEU A 167 1.19 22.99 -15.82
CA LEU A 167 1.39 21.62 -15.30
C LEU A 167 2.80 21.10 -15.57
N ASP A 168 3.37 21.41 -16.75
CA ASP A 168 4.72 21.07 -17.20
C ASP A 168 5.84 21.74 -16.38
N LYS A 169 5.53 22.84 -15.70
CA LYS A 169 6.48 23.61 -14.87
C LYS A 169 6.21 23.44 -13.37
N SER A 170 5.48 22.40 -13.01
CA SER A 170 5.12 22.09 -11.63
C SER A 170 5.81 20.79 -11.18
N SER A 171 6.22 20.77 -9.92
CA SER A 171 6.89 19.66 -9.27
C SER A 171 6.38 19.51 -7.83
N LEU A 172 6.87 18.49 -7.12
CA LEU A 172 6.53 18.22 -5.73
C LEU A 172 7.72 18.56 -4.84
N LEU A 173 7.49 19.49 -3.91
CA LEU A 173 8.40 19.73 -2.80
C LEU A 173 8.00 18.81 -1.65
N THR A 174 8.99 18.16 -1.04
CA THR A 174 8.79 17.33 0.15
C THR A 174 9.56 17.91 1.32
N GLN A 175 8.94 17.87 2.50
CA GLN A 175 9.56 18.31 3.74
C GLN A 175 9.20 17.35 4.87
N VAL A 176 10.21 16.70 5.45
CA VAL A 176 10.01 15.85 6.63
C VAL A 176 9.71 16.74 7.84
N THR A 177 8.66 16.40 8.57
CA THR A 177 8.26 17.13 9.78
C THR A 177 8.81 16.46 11.04
N LYS A 178 8.54 17.07 12.21
CA LYS A 178 8.74 16.42 13.51
C LYS A 178 7.52 15.60 13.96
N PHE A 179 6.42 15.62 13.21
CA PHE A 179 5.19 14.94 13.59
C PHE A 179 5.31 13.45 13.26
N THR A 180 4.99 12.58 14.20
CA THR A 180 4.98 11.12 14.02
C THR A 180 3.58 10.56 13.88
N SER A 181 2.54 11.36 14.15
CA SER A 181 1.15 10.93 14.01
C SER A 181 0.24 12.05 13.51
N PRO A 182 -0.86 11.74 12.78
CA PRO A 182 -1.79 12.76 12.27
C PRO A 182 -2.41 13.64 13.35
N GLY A 183 -2.54 13.16 14.60
CA GLY A 183 -3.08 13.93 15.72
C GLY A 183 -2.17 15.09 16.17
N GLN A 184 -0.91 15.11 15.74
CA GLN A 184 0.04 16.19 16.03
C GLN A 184 0.00 17.31 14.98
N ILE A 185 -0.76 17.14 13.89
CA ILE A 185 -0.83 18.13 12.81
C ILE A 185 -1.56 19.38 13.32
N PRO A 186 -0.90 20.56 13.35
CA PRO A 186 -1.51 21.77 13.91
C PRO A 186 -2.51 22.41 12.95
N LYS A 187 -2.33 22.24 11.63
CA LYS A 187 -3.15 22.88 10.60
C LYS A 187 -3.08 22.12 9.28
N LYS A 188 -4.21 22.03 8.57
CA LYS A 188 -4.28 21.58 7.17
C LYS A 188 -3.43 22.50 6.28
N LEU A 189 -2.68 21.91 5.35
CA LEU A 189 -1.91 22.68 4.36
C LEU A 189 -2.87 23.41 3.40
N GLU A 190 -2.50 24.63 3.02
CA GLU A 190 -3.27 25.40 2.03
C GLU A 190 -3.19 24.74 0.64
N HIS A 191 -2.00 24.21 0.31
CA HIS A 191 -1.75 23.41 -0.88
C HIS A 191 -0.93 22.19 -0.51
N GLY A 192 -1.28 21.03 -1.07
CA GLY A 192 -0.64 19.77 -0.75
C GLY A 192 -1.28 19.05 0.43
N THR A 193 -0.56 18.07 0.98
CA THR A 193 -1.05 17.22 2.06
C THR A 193 0.09 16.68 2.92
N TYR A 194 -0.23 16.08 4.07
CA TYR A 194 0.73 15.28 4.83
C TYR A 194 0.66 13.82 4.37
N LEU A 195 1.80 13.15 4.36
CA LEU A 195 1.94 11.74 4.02
C LEU A 195 2.47 10.95 5.21
N ARG A 196 1.93 9.76 5.42
CA ARG A 196 2.44 8.74 6.35
C ARG A 196 2.60 7.38 5.67
N GLY A 197 3.27 6.46 6.35
CA GLY A 197 3.49 5.09 5.88
C GLY A 197 4.60 4.98 4.84
N LEU A 198 5.67 5.75 5.03
CA LEU A 198 6.92 5.62 4.30
C LEU A 198 7.99 5.08 5.26
N TYR A 199 8.75 4.10 4.82
CA TYR A 199 9.80 3.45 5.62
C TYR A 199 11.16 3.68 4.99
N LEU A 200 12.13 4.14 5.77
CA LEU A 200 13.50 4.41 5.35
C LEU A 200 14.37 3.17 5.51
N GLU A 201 15.13 2.86 4.47
CA GLU A 201 16.16 1.81 4.43
C GLU A 201 17.55 2.41 4.26
N GLY A 202 18.58 1.70 4.71
CA GLY A 202 19.99 2.06 4.52
C GLY A 202 20.47 3.26 5.35
N ALA A 203 19.58 3.85 6.15
CA ALA A 203 19.85 4.96 7.06
C ALA A 203 18.76 5.01 8.15
N ARG A 204 18.93 5.94 9.10
CA ARG A 204 17.85 6.39 9.98
C ARG A 204 17.59 7.87 9.77
N TRP A 205 16.40 8.33 10.14
CA TRP A 205 16.09 9.74 10.24
C TRP A 205 16.25 10.21 11.68
N ASP A 206 17.07 11.24 11.89
CA ASP A 206 17.17 11.91 13.18
C ASP A 206 16.06 12.97 13.27
N ILE A 207 15.04 12.71 14.08
CA ILE A 207 13.85 13.57 14.19
C ILE A 207 14.22 14.92 14.83
N GLU A 208 15.13 14.91 15.81
CA GLU A 208 15.50 16.13 16.53
C GLU A 208 16.32 17.07 15.66
N GLU A 209 17.30 16.50 14.97
CA GLU A 209 18.18 17.22 14.06
C GLU A 209 17.58 17.44 12.66
N GLY A 210 16.51 16.72 12.31
CA GLY A 210 15.82 16.80 11.02
C GLY A 210 16.69 16.41 9.84
N ARG A 211 17.47 15.32 9.95
CA ARG A 211 18.41 14.88 8.90
C ARG A 211 18.69 13.38 8.91
N LEU A 212 19.25 12.90 7.81
CA LEU A 212 19.80 11.55 7.70
C LEU A 212 20.93 11.33 8.71
N ALA A 213 20.90 10.15 9.33
CA ALA A 213 21.92 9.65 10.21
C ALA A 213 22.18 8.16 9.94
N ARG A 214 23.31 7.64 10.45
CA ARG A 214 23.66 6.24 10.27
C ARG A 214 22.66 5.34 10.97
N GLN A 215 22.27 4.27 10.28
CA GLN A 215 21.35 3.25 10.76
C GLN A 215 21.87 2.60 12.05
N ASN A 216 20.98 2.29 12.98
CA ASN A 216 21.33 1.57 14.20
C ASN A 216 21.56 0.08 13.88
N PRO A 217 22.44 -0.62 14.63
CA PRO A 217 22.61 -2.05 14.45
C PRO A 217 21.28 -2.80 14.63
N LYS A 218 20.97 -3.69 13.68
CA LYS A 218 19.77 -4.57 13.65
C LYS A 218 18.43 -3.86 13.40
N GLU A 219 18.41 -2.56 13.09
CA GLU A 219 17.20 -1.86 12.64
C GLU A 219 17.23 -1.72 11.13
N LEU A 220 16.61 -2.65 10.40
CA LEU A 220 16.67 -2.69 8.92
C LEU A 220 15.85 -1.57 8.27
N THR A 221 14.75 -1.16 8.90
CA THR A 221 13.86 -0.11 8.41
C THR A 221 13.42 0.81 9.55
N MET A 222 13.03 2.03 9.22
CA MET A 222 12.48 3.01 10.16
C MET A 222 11.25 3.67 9.55
N GLU A 223 10.12 3.71 10.26
CA GLU A 223 8.98 4.53 9.82
C GLU A 223 9.35 6.02 9.89
N MET A 224 9.15 6.72 8.78
CA MET A 224 9.44 8.15 8.70
C MET A 224 8.40 8.97 9.47
N PRO A 225 8.80 10.11 10.04
CA PRO A 225 7.83 11.15 10.42
C PRO A 225 6.96 11.54 9.24
N LEU A 226 5.86 12.24 9.53
CA LEU A 226 4.97 12.76 8.51
C LEU A 226 5.76 13.66 7.54
N ILE A 227 5.54 13.45 6.25
CA ILE A 227 6.16 14.22 5.19
C ILE A 227 5.12 15.17 4.62
N GLN A 228 5.39 16.47 4.63
CA GLN A 228 4.61 17.42 3.86
C GLN A 228 4.94 17.22 2.38
N LEU A 229 3.90 17.10 1.56
CA LEU A 229 3.98 17.04 0.12
C LEU A 229 3.28 18.26 -0.44
N ILE A 230 4.04 19.19 -1.01
CA ILE A 230 3.55 20.51 -1.42
C ILE A 230 3.87 20.71 -2.91
N PRO A 231 2.85 20.85 -3.78
CA PRO A 231 3.08 21.24 -5.16
C PRO A 231 3.73 22.63 -5.25
N ALA A 232 4.78 22.73 -6.07
CA ALA A 232 5.56 23.94 -6.25
C ALA A 232 5.94 24.13 -7.72
N GLU A 233 6.20 25.36 -8.15
CA GLU A 233 6.81 25.59 -9.47
C GLU A 233 8.25 25.05 -9.46
N SER A 234 8.65 24.32 -10.50
CA SER A 234 9.91 23.57 -10.53
C SER A 234 11.14 24.44 -10.24
N HIS A 235 11.15 25.70 -10.68
CA HIS A 235 12.26 26.63 -10.45
C HIS A 235 12.41 27.09 -8.98
N LYS A 236 11.38 26.90 -8.14
CA LYS A 236 11.40 27.24 -6.71
C LYS A 236 11.93 26.12 -5.82
N VAL A 237 12.03 24.90 -6.37
CA VAL A 237 12.57 23.75 -5.64
C VAL A 237 14.08 23.90 -5.56
N LYS A 238 14.60 24.16 -4.35
CA LYS A 238 16.04 24.29 -4.08
C LYS A 238 16.53 23.06 -3.34
N LEU A 239 17.49 22.35 -3.92
CA LEU A 239 18.07 21.11 -3.38
C LEU A 239 19.39 21.38 -2.65
N ARG A 240 19.38 22.23 -1.62
CA ARG A 240 20.59 22.48 -0.81
C ARG A 240 20.63 21.52 0.35
N ASP A 241 21.77 20.86 0.53
CA ASP A 241 22.01 19.92 1.63
C ASP A 241 20.95 18.82 1.72
N THR A 242 20.44 18.37 0.57
CA THR A 242 19.40 17.34 0.47
C THR A 242 19.84 16.22 -0.44
N LEU A 243 19.53 14.99 -0.04
CA LEU A 243 19.56 13.81 -0.88
C LEU A 243 18.18 13.60 -1.50
N GLN A 244 18.12 13.60 -2.83
CA GLN A 244 16.94 13.14 -3.57
C GLN A 244 16.84 11.62 -3.43
N THR A 245 15.93 11.18 -2.56
CA THR A 245 15.84 9.78 -2.12
C THR A 245 14.64 9.12 -2.79
N PRO A 246 14.85 8.03 -3.55
CA PRO A 246 13.76 7.38 -4.27
C PRO A 246 12.80 6.67 -3.32
N VAL A 247 11.50 6.76 -3.63
CA VAL A 247 10.42 6.01 -3.00
C VAL A 247 10.00 4.87 -3.91
N TYR A 248 10.04 3.65 -3.37
CA TYR A 248 9.61 2.44 -4.06
C TYR A 248 8.33 1.85 -3.47
N ALA A 249 7.60 1.06 -4.27
CA ALA A 249 6.41 0.37 -3.80
C ALA A 249 6.74 -0.68 -2.73
N THR A 250 7.80 -1.47 -2.94
CA THR A 250 8.23 -2.56 -2.05
C THR A 250 9.76 -2.57 -1.87
N GLN A 251 10.26 -3.40 -0.94
CA GLN A 251 11.70 -3.57 -0.68
C GLN A 251 12.48 -4.16 -1.86
N ASN A 252 11.80 -4.78 -2.85
CA ASN A 252 12.42 -5.22 -4.10
C ASN A 252 12.77 -4.07 -5.06
N ARG A 253 12.42 -2.82 -4.72
CA ARG A 253 12.75 -1.60 -5.48
C ARG A 253 12.26 -1.67 -6.94
N ARG A 254 13.17 -1.59 -7.92
CA ARG A 254 12.83 -1.66 -9.35
C ARG A 254 12.98 -3.07 -9.87
N ASN A 255 11.97 -3.53 -10.61
CA ASN A 255 12.11 -4.74 -11.42
C ASN A 255 12.91 -4.47 -12.72
N ALA A 256 13.17 -5.52 -13.50
CA ALA A 256 13.94 -5.43 -14.75
C ALA A 256 13.29 -4.53 -15.82
N MET A 257 11.98 -4.26 -15.71
CA MET A 257 11.24 -3.35 -16.60
C MET A 257 11.26 -1.89 -16.11
N GLY A 258 11.95 -1.61 -15.00
CA GLY A 258 12.05 -0.28 -14.39
C GLY A 258 10.84 0.11 -13.53
N GLU A 259 9.88 -0.79 -13.34
CA GLU A 259 8.69 -0.56 -12.53
C GLU A 259 9.01 -0.70 -11.05
N GLY A 260 8.34 0.09 -10.21
CA GLY A 260 8.45 0.02 -8.75
C GLY A 260 8.92 1.32 -8.11
N TRP A 261 9.45 2.27 -8.87
CA TRP A 261 9.67 3.66 -8.42
C TRP A 261 8.39 4.48 -8.55
N ILE A 262 8.15 5.36 -7.57
CA ILE A 262 6.94 6.20 -7.47
C ILE A 262 7.33 7.68 -7.59
N PHE A 263 8.14 8.18 -6.66
CA PHE A 263 8.61 9.56 -6.65
C PHE A 263 9.85 9.70 -5.79
N ASP A 264 10.40 10.90 -5.67
CA ASP A 264 11.54 11.18 -4.79
C ASP A 264 11.16 12.10 -3.64
N VAL A 265 11.73 11.81 -2.47
CA VAL A 265 11.65 12.65 -1.27
C VAL A 265 13.01 13.29 -1.00
N MET A 266 12.98 14.58 -0.65
CA MET A 266 14.17 15.36 -0.35
C MET A 266 14.52 15.20 1.13
N LEU A 267 15.57 14.44 1.42
CA LEU A 267 16.03 14.16 2.77
C LEU A 267 17.26 15.01 3.10
N HIS A 268 17.19 15.82 4.15
CA HIS A 268 18.31 16.67 4.55
C HIS A 268 19.52 15.85 5.04
N THR A 269 20.73 16.29 4.71
CA THR A 269 22.00 15.65 5.11
C THR A 269 23.11 16.68 5.24
N LYS A 270 24.03 16.47 6.20
CA LYS A 270 25.33 17.18 6.27
C LYS A 270 26.48 16.39 5.66
N GLU A 271 26.29 15.08 5.48
CA GLU A 271 27.26 14.19 4.84
C GLU A 271 27.16 14.29 3.33
N HIS A 272 28.26 13.99 2.64
CA HIS A 272 28.28 13.95 1.18
C HIS A 272 27.29 12.89 0.64
N PRO A 273 26.48 13.19 -0.40
CA PRO A 273 25.44 12.29 -0.91
C PRO A 273 25.92 10.87 -1.24
N SER A 274 27.18 10.72 -1.68
CA SER A 274 27.78 9.41 -1.99
C SER A 274 27.73 8.42 -0.82
N LEU A 275 27.81 8.88 0.43
CA LEU A 275 27.69 8.01 1.60
C LEU A 275 26.34 7.27 1.58
N TRP A 276 25.26 8.01 1.37
CA TRP A 276 23.90 7.48 1.40
C TRP A 276 23.57 6.67 0.15
N ILE A 277 24.06 7.10 -1.01
CA ILE A 277 23.90 6.36 -2.27
C ILE A 277 24.58 4.99 -2.16
N LEU A 278 25.82 4.94 -1.66
CA LEU A 278 26.56 3.68 -1.46
C LEU A 278 25.98 2.82 -0.33
N SER A 279 25.33 3.44 0.67
CA SER A 279 24.57 2.72 1.70
C SER A 279 23.21 2.22 1.21
N GLY A 280 22.84 2.52 -0.04
CA GLY A 280 21.60 2.08 -0.65
C GLY A 280 20.36 2.75 -0.05
N VAL A 281 20.47 3.99 0.43
CA VAL A 281 19.35 4.71 1.07
C VAL A 281 18.17 4.85 0.12
N ALA A 282 17.00 4.42 0.59
CA ALA A 282 15.75 4.48 -0.15
C ALA A 282 14.57 4.56 0.81
N LEU A 283 13.43 5.00 0.31
CA LEU A 283 12.15 4.88 0.99
C LEU A 283 11.32 3.78 0.32
N VAL A 284 10.51 3.08 1.10
CA VAL A 284 9.55 2.10 0.62
C VAL A 284 8.17 2.35 1.21
N LEU A 285 7.12 2.07 0.44
CA LEU A 285 5.74 2.15 0.91
C LEU A 285 5.33 0.90 1.70
N GLN A 286 5.82 -0.27 1.28
CA GLN A 286 5.53 -1.54 1.94
C GLN A 286 6.81 -2.24 2.37
N THR A 287 6.86 -2.58 3.65
CA THR A 287 7.81 -3.54 4.24
C THR A 287 7.30 -4.96 4.02
N ASP A 288 8.20 -5.93 4.14
CA ASP A 288 7.90 -7.36 3.94
C ASP A 288 7.17 -7.99 5.15
N GLU A 289 7.13 -7.27 6.28
CA GLU A 289 6.51 -7.69 7.56
C GLU A 289 5.01 -7.38 7.68
#